data_AF-A0A238Z6Y9-F1
#
_entry.id   AF-A0A238Z6Y9-F1
#
_cell.length_a   1.000
_cell.length_b   1.000
_cell.length_c   1.000
_cell.angle_alpha   90.00
_cell.angle_beta   90.00
_cell.angle_gamma   90.00
#
_symmetry.space_group_name_H-M   'P 1'
#
loop_
_entity.id
_entity.type
_entity.pdbx_description
1 polymer ?
#
loop_
_entity_poly.entity_id
_entity_poly.type
_entity_poly.pdbx_seq_one_letter_code
_entity_poly.pdbx_strand_id
1 'polypeptide(L)'
;MNSTDFTFLMQNTATIDALKTEQLNVVINEYPYFQLARALQLKGLNKTNNFKYNQALKKTGAYTIDRKVLFDFITSQKFISKTNHQIEILEEIDVIEPETIEILHKKITDSFIETTKEVEINEIKEKEPITIVDSKEKATELLEIGKPIDFKSAEPHSFNEWMQLISREPIQRETPVESPKETSKNESKFNLIDKFIQSNPKIKPIDKNSQNLEISNENSDESESIMTETLAKVYLEQKKYDNAIKAYRILSLKYPEKSSFFANRIKAIKILQKNKS
;
A
#
# COMPACT_ATOMS: atom_id res chain seq x y z
N MET A 1 6.50 -4.20 34.32
CA MET A 1 7.73 -3.42 34.02
C MET A 1 7.75 -2.23 34.96
N ASN A 2 8.91 -1.85 35.54
CA ASN A 2 8.94 -0.71 36.47
C ASN A 2 8.97 0.64 35.72
N SER A 3 8.57 1.72 36.41
CA SER A 3 8.59 3.07 35.84
C SER A 3 9.99 3.54 35.46
N THR A 4 11.00 3.20 36.26
CA THR A 4 12.41 3.54 35.99
C THR A 4 12.90 2.85 34.72
N ASP A 5 12.56 1.57 34.57
CA ASP A 5 12.94 0.75 33.42
C ASP A 5 12.27 1.27 32.15
N PHE A 6 11.02 1.73 32.26
CA PHE A 6 10.31 2.36 31.15
C PHE A 6 10.99 3.64 30.70
N THR A 7 11.26 4.55 31.62
CA THR A 7 11.95 5.82 31.33
C THR A 7 13.32 5.58 30.69
N PHE A 8 14.07 4.59 31.18
CA PHE A 8 15.35 4.20 30.59
C PHE A 8 15.19 3.70 29.15
N LEU A 9 14.17 2.87 28.87
CA LEU A 9 13.89 2.38 27.53
C LEU A 9 13.47 3.49 26.56
N MET A 10 12.76 4.50 27.05
CA MET A 10 12.39 5.66 26.23
C MET A 10 13.61 6.43 25.74
N GLN A 11 14.59 6.62 26.61
CA GLN A 11 15.84 7.32 26.28
C GLN A 11 16.74 6.46 25.39
N ASN A 12 16.75 5.15 25.62
CA ASN A 12 17.63 4.20 24.95
C ASN A 12 16.87 3.17 24.11
N THR A 13 16.15 3.66 23.11
CA THR A 13 15.30 2.82 22.24
C THR A 13 16.05 1.71 21.49
N ALA A 14 17.36 1.82 21.32
CA ALA A 14 18.20 0.77 20.72
C ALA A 14 18.33 -0.48 21.61
N THR A 15 18.12 -0.35 22.93
CA THR A 15 18.33 -1.43 23.92
C THR A 15 17.12 -2.34 24.11
N ILE A 16 16.07 -2.17 23.29
CA ILE A 16 14.88 -3.02 23.33
C ILE A 16 15.28 -4.42 22.86
N ASP A 17 14.87 -5.42 23.65
CA ASP A 17 15.17 -6.84 23.47
C ASP A 17 13.86 -7.65 23.56
N ALA A 18 13.89 -8.93 23.22
CA ALA A 18 12.73 -9.83 23.24
C ALA A 18 12.06 -9.87 24.62
N LEU A 19 12.85 -9.98 25.71
CA LEU A 19 12.33 -9.99 27.08
C LEU A 19 11.61 -8.68 27.43
N LYS A 20 12.20 -7.54 27.06
CA LYS A 20 11.60 -6.21 27.31
C LYS A 20 10.34 -6.00 26.47
N THR A 21 10.29 -6.59 25.27
CA THR A 21 9.11 -6.55 24.39
C THR A 21 7.92 -7.28 25.01
N GLU A 22 8.15 -8.43 25.66
CA GLU A 22 7.10 -9.15 26.39
C GLU A 22 6.66 -8.39 27.66
N GLN A 23 7.60 -7.74 28.37
CA GLN A 23 7.24 -6.87 29.50
C GLN A 23 6.37 -5.69 29.06
N LEU A 24 6.65 -5.09 27.90
CA LEU A 24 5.81 -4.03 27.31
C LEU A 24 4.43 -4.55 26.91
N ASN A 25 4.31 -5.82 26.50
CA ASN A 25 3.03 -6.44 26.20
C ASN A 25 2.11 -6.49 27.44
N VAL A 26 2.67 -6.81 28.62
CA VAL A 26 1.93 -6.76 29.89
C VAL A 26 1.43 -5.35 30.17
N VAL A 27 2.28 -4.34 30.02
CA VAL A 27 1.92 -2.92 30.21
C VAL A 27 0.81 -2.50 29.24
N ILE A 28 0.86 -2.93 27.99
CA ILE A 28 -0.16 -2.62 26.97
C ILE A 28 -1.50 -3.29 27.28
N ASN A 29 -1.49 -4.49 27.85
CA ASN A 29 -2.72 -5.17 28.25
C ASN A 29 -3.39 -4.47 29.44
N GLU A 30 -2.59 -3.95 30.37
CA GLU A 30 -3.08 -3.18 31.52
C GLU A 30 -3.52 -1.76 31.13
N TYR A 31 -2.78 -1.12 30.21
CA TYR A 31 -3.04 0.23 29.72
C TYR A 31 -3.18 0.25 28.18
N PRO A 32 -4.36 -0.15 27.63
CA PRO A 32 -4.54 -0.30 26.18
C PRO A 32 -4.34 0.98 25.37
N TYR A 33 -4.53 2.16 25.95
CA TYR A 33 -4.38 3.44 25.24
C TYR A 33 -2.98 4.06 25.37
N PHE A 34 -2.03 3.36 25.98
CA PHE A 34 -0.68 3.88 26.17
C PHE A 34 0.13 3.83 24.86
N GLN A 35 -0.01 4.88 24.04
CA GLN A 35 0.59 5.00 22.70
C GLN A 35 2.10 4.75 22.70
N LEU A 36 2.81 5.26 23.69
CA LEU A 36 4.27 5.18 23.77
C LEU A 36 4.76 3.76 24.05
N ALA A 37 4.09 3.02 24.94
CA ALA A 37 4.38 1.61 25.15
C ALA A 37 4.14 0.79 23.88
N ARG A 38 3.06 1.08 23.14
CA ARG A 38 2.77 0.45 21.84
C ARG A 38 3.84 0.74 20.79
N ALA A 39 4.32 1.98 20.70
CA ALA A 39 5.39 2.35 19.78
C ALA A 39 6.71 1.65 20.14
N LEU A 40 7.08 1.59 21.43
CA LEU A 40 8.27 0.89 21.89
C LEU A 40 8.19 -0.62 21.63
N GLN A 41 7.05 -1.24 21.93
CA GLN A 41 6.81 -2.66 21.62
C GLN A 41 6.98 -2.90 20.12
N LEU A 42 6.39 -2.05 19.29
CA LEU A 42 6.48 -2.15 17.84
C LEU A 42 7.94 -2.09 17.34
N LYS A 43 8.76 -1.20 17.92
CA LYS A 43 10.19 -1.10 17.61
C LYS A 43 10.96 -2.36 18.01
N GLY A 44 10.62 -2.96 19.15
CA GLY A 44 11.19 -4.25 19.59
C GLY A 44 10.79 -5.42 18.69
N LEU A 45 9.53 -5.48 18.28
CA LEU A 45 9.02 -6.50 17.35
C LEU A 45 9.66 -6.38 15.97
N ASN A 46 9.92 -5.16 15.50
CA ASN A 46 10.64 -4.92 14.25
C ASN A 46 12.08 -5.47 14.34
N LYS A 47 12.82 -5.05 15.38
CA LYS A 47 14.22 -5.47 15.60
C LYS A 47 14.38 -6.98 15.71
N THR A 48 13.39 -7.67 16.26
CA THR A 48 13.41 -9.13 16.45
C THR A 48 12.84 -9.91 15.27
N ASN A 49 12.43 -9.23 14.18
CA ASN A 49 11.77 -9.83 13.02
C ASN A 49 10.56 -10.71 13.39
N ASN A 50 9.81 -10.28 14.41
CA ASN A 50 8.71 -11.08 14.96
C ASN A 50 7.49 -11.04 14.03
N PHE A 51 6.90 -12.20 13.74
CA PHE A 51 5.69 -12.32 12.90
C PHE A 51 4.48 -11.51 13.41
N LYS A 52 4.42 -11.22 14.72
CA LYS A 52 3.37 -10.37 15.31
C LYS A 52 3.52 -8.90 14.95
N TYR A 53 4.66 -8.48 14.41
CA TYR A 53 4.96 -7.08 14.07
C TYR A 53 3.87 -6.45 13.21
N ASN A 54 3.48 -7.09 12.10
CA ASN A 54 2.49 -6.52 11.18
C ASN A 54 1.11 -6.33 11.85
N GLN A 55 0.73 -7.25 12.74
CA GLN A 55 -0.51 -7.11 13.52
C GLN A 55 -0.41 -5.98 14.54
N ALA A 56 0.73 -5.87 15.23
CA ALA A 56 1.01 -4.79 16.17
C ALA A 56 1.04 -3.43 15.46
N LEU A 57 1.66 -3.33 14.27
CA LEU A 57 1.73 -2.12 13.46
C LEU A 57 0.34 -1.58 13.13
N LYS A 58 -0.57 -2.46 12.66
CA LYS A 58 -1.96 -2.10 12.36
C LYS A 58 -2.69 -1.56 13.59
N LYS A 59 -2.52 -2.23 14.74
CA LYS A 59 -3.15 -1.80 16.00
C LYS A 59 -2.55 -0.46 16.47
N THR A 60 -1.22 -0.37 16.58
CA THR A 60 -0.52 0.83 17.02
C THR A 60 -0.85 2.04 16.14
N GLY A 61 -0.87 1.88 14.81
CA GLY A 61 -1.25 2.93 13.88
C GLY A 61 -2.70 3.44 14.01
N ALA A 62 -3.60 2.65 14.62
CA ALA A 62 -4.95 3.08 14.97
C ALA A 62 -5.00 3.85 16.30
N TYR A 63 -4.11 3.54 17.24
CA TYR A 63 -4.02 4.22 18.52
C TYR A 63 -3.18 5.50 18.47
N THR A 64 -2.28 5.66 17.50
CA THR A 64 -1.42 6.85 17.37
C THR A 64 -2.15 8.03 16.74
N ILE A 65 -1.86 9.23 17.25
CA ILE A 65 -2.38 10.51 16.71
C ILE A 65 -1.77 10.81 15.35
N ASP A 66 -0.44 10.78 15.25
CA ASP A 66 0.29 11.06 14.01
C ASP A 66 1.04 9.79 13.54
N ARG A 67 0.59 9.25 12.41
CA ARG A 67 1.19 8.07 11.78
C ARG A 67 2.55 8.38 11.16
N LYS A 68 2.81 9.62 10.75
CA LYS A 68 4.10 10.04 10.21
C LYS A 68 5.16 10.00 11.30
N VAL A 69 4.85 10.55 12.49
CA VAL A 69 5.75 10.47 13.65
C VAL A 69 6.01 9.02 14.07
N LEU A 70 4.98 8.16 14.06
CA LEU A 70 5.16 6.73 14.32
C LEU A 70 6.08 6.09 13.29
N PHE A 71 5.87 6.38 12.00
CA PHE A 71 6.69 5.86 10.90
C PHE A 71 8.14 6.31 11.02
N ASP A 72 8.38 7.60 11.26
CA ASP A 72 9.73 8.13 11.48
C ASP A 72 10.39 7.47 12.68
N PHE A 73 9.63 7.22 13.76
CA PHE A 73 10.14 6.55 14.95
C PHE A 73 10.57 5.09 14.73
N ILE A 74 9.81 4.32 13.94
CA ILE A 74 10.11 2.92 13.64
C ILE A 74 11.21 2.75 12.59
N THR A 75 11.31 3.69 11.64
CA THR A 75 12.24 3.63 10.50
C THR A 75 13.60 4.26 10.83
N SER A 76 13.64 5.29 11.68
CA SER A 76 14.89 5.98 12.03
C SER A 76 15.71 5.25 13.11
N GLN A 77 17.03 5.21 12.90
CA GLN A 77 17.99 4.72 13.89
C GLN A 77 18.14 5.69 15.07
N LYS A 78 18.11 7.00 14.81
CA LYS A 78 18.06 8.06 15.82
C LYS A 78 16.81 8.88 15.57
N PHE A 79 15.90 8.87 16.52
CA PHE A 79 14.70 9.69 16.44
C PHE A 79 15.08 11.13 16.80
N ILE A 80 15.07 12.01 15.81
CA ILE A 80 15.22 13.46 16.00
C ILE A 80 13.80 14.01 16.02
N SER A 81 13.29 14.39 17.19
CA SER A 81 12.06 15.17 17.28
C SER A 81 12.31 16.49 16.55
N LYS A 82 11.85 16.63 15.30
CA LYS A 82 11.83 17.93 14.63
C LYS A 82 10.86 18.83 15.39
N THR A 83 11.35 19.64 16.33
CA THR A 83 10.57 20.69 17.00
C THR A 83 10.40 21.93 16.13
N ASN A 84 11.02 21.99 14.95
CA ASN A 84 10.96 23.14 14.06
C ASN A 84 10.11 22.79 12.82
N HIS A 85 8.90 23.35 12.79
CA HIS A 85 8.10 23.47 11.57
C HIS A 85 8.81 24.42 10.60
N GLN A 86 9.68 23.88 9.75
CA GLN A 86 9.99 24.49 8.47
C GLN A 86 9.54 23.50 7.41
N ILE A 87 8.44 23.85 6.75
CA ILE A 87 7.92 23.14 5.59
C ILE A 87 8.85 23.53 4.45
N GLU A 88 9.78 22.63 4.08
CA GLU A 88 10.46 22.73 2.80
C GLU A 88 9.41 22.46 1.71
N ILE A 89 9.14 23.49 0.91
CA ILE A 89 8.33 23.41 -0.30
C ILE A 89 9.11 22.49 -1.25
N LEU A 90 8.62 21.28 -1.50
CA LEU A 90 9.17 20.45 -2.57
C LEU A 90 8.82 21.08 -3.91
N GLU A 91 9.84 21.20 -4.76
CA GLU A 91 9.74 21.71 -6.14
C GLU A 91 8.64 20.98 -6.93
N GLU A 92 7.96 21.74 -7.79
CA GLU A 92 6.85 21.29 -8.63
C GLU A 92 7.18 19.97 -9.35
N ILE A 93 6.33 18.97 -9.14
CA ILE A 93 6.33 17.73 -9.89
C ILE A 93 5.72 18.03 -11.26
N ASP A 94 6.49 17.80 -12.34
CA ASP A 94 5.96 17.85 -13.70
C ASP A 94 4.80 16.85 -13.84
N VAL A 95 3.60 17.38 -14.06
CA VAL A 95 2.39 16.59 -14.31
C VAL A 95 2.53 15.92 -15.67
N ILE A 96 2.80 14.63 -15.66
CA ILE A 96 2.79 13.80 -16.88
C ILE A 96 1.32 13.54 -17.24
N GLU A 97 0.89 14.04 -18.41
CA GLU A 97 -0.50 13.95 -18.87
C GLU A 97 -0.97 12.49 -19.03
N PRO A 98 -2.25 12.19 -18.69
CA PRO A 98 -2.79 10.82 -18.68
C PRO A 98 -2.69 10.11 -20.03
N GLU A 99 -2.74 10.85 -21.15
CA GLU A 99 -2.64 10.29 -22.50
C GLU A 99 -1.28 9.60 -22.74
N THR A 100 -0.19 10.10 -22.15
CA THR A 100 1.14 9.50 -22.34
C THR A 100 1.29 8.13 -21.67
N ILE A 101 0.54 7.89 -20.59
CA ILE A 101 0.54 6.63 -19.84
C ILE A 101 -0.27 5.56 -20.60
N GLU A 102 -1.42 5.95 -21.19
CA GLU A 102 -2.23 5.05 -22.03
C GLU A 102 -1.48 4.59 -23.27
N ILE A 103 -0.72 5.49 -23.92
CA ILE A 103 0.07 5.17 -25.13
C ILE A 103 1.19 4.17 -24.81
N LEU A 104 1.88 4.34 -23.67
CA LEU A 104 2.90 3.40 -23.21
C LEU A 104 2.29 2.03 -22.88
N HIS A 105 1.15 2.01 -22.19
CA HIS A 105 0.46 0.77 -21.84
C HIS A 105 0.01 0.00 -23.09
N LYS A 106 -0.62 0.69 -24.04
CA LYS A 106 -1.08 0.12 -25.31
C LYS A 106 0.06 -0.46 -26.15
N LYS A 107 1.20 0.23 -26.19
CA LYS A 107 2.39 -0.25 -26.90
C LYS A 107 2.98 -1.51 -26.27
N ILE A 108 2.89 -1.64 -24.95
CA ILE A 108 3.33 -2.84 -24.21
C ILE A 108 2.35 -3.99 -24.44
N THR A 109 1.03 -3.75 -24.38
CA THR A 109 0.02 -4.80 -24.61
C THR A 109 0.05 -5.34 -26.03
N ASP A 110 0.20 -4.48 -27.04
CA ASP A 110 0.22 -4.87 -28.45
C ASP A 110 1.48 -5.70 -28.79
N SER A 111 2.64 -5.36 -28.22
CA SER A 111 3.89 -6.14 -28.37
C SER A 111 3.81 -7.55 -27.78
N PHE A 112 2.91 -7.78 -26.81
CA PHE A 112 2.75 -9.07 -26.14
C PHE A 112 1.78 -10.01 -26.87
N ILE A 113 0.77 -9.49 -27.58
CA ILE A 113 -0.17 -10.32 -28.35
C ILE A 113 0.52 -10.97 -29.56
N GLU A 114 1.52 -10.30 -30.15
CA GLU A 114 2.36 -10.88 -31.20
C GLU A 114 3.35 -11.91 -30.64
N THR A 115 4.00 -11.60 -29.52
CA THR A 115 5.01 -12.50 -28.91
C THR A 115 4.39 -13.77 -28.31
N THR A 116 3.18 -13.70 -27.77
CA THR A 116 2.48 -14.88 -27.19
C THR A 116 1.95 -15.85 -28.23
N LYS A 117 1.60 -15.39 -29.44
CA LYS A 117 1.16 -16.27 -30.54
C LYS A 117 2.31 -17.06 -31.17
N GLU A 118 3.55 -16.58 -31.08
CA GLU A 118 4.72 -17.28 -31.64
C GLU A 118 5.45 -18.18 -30.62
N VAL A 119 5.34 -17.90 -29.31
CA VAL A 119 6.08 -18.65 -28.26
C VAL A 119 5.37 -19.94 -27.81
N GLU A 120 4.07 -20.12 -28.07
CA GLU A 120 3.33 -21.32 -27.61
C GLU A 120 3.63 -22.63 -28.39
N ILE A 121 4.40 -22.61 -29.49
CA ILE A 121 4.61 -23.82 -30.31
C ILE A 121 6.01 -24.45 -30.19
N ASN A 122 7.05 -23.74 -29.73
CA ASN A 122 8.43 -24.20 -30.04
C ASN A 122 9.49 -24.35 -28.92
N GLU A 123 9.17 -24.30 -27.62
CA GLU A 123 10.19 -24.64 -26.60
C GLU A 123 9.68 -25.61 -25.51
N ILE A 124 9.54 -26.87 -25.91
CA ILE A 124 9.66 -28.03 -25.02
C ILE A 124 10.63 -29.02 -25.65
N LYS A 125 11.93 -28.71 -25.67
CA LYS A 125 13.01 -29.72 -25.80
C LYS A 125 14.24 -29.32 -24.98
N GLU A 126 14.35 -29.99 -23.84
CA GLU A 126 15.57 -30.36 -23.10
C GLU A 126 16.79 -29.43 -23.11
N LYS A 127 17.16 -28.94 -21.91
CA LYS A 127 18.34 -29.46 -21.19
C LYS A 127 18.41 -29.03 -19.73
N GLU A 128 18.86 -30.00 -18.93
CA GLU A 128 19.21 -30.06 -17.50
C GLU A 128 18.07 -30.14 -16.45
N PRO A 129 17.92 -31.31 -15.78
CA PRO A 129 17.03 -31.45 -14.64
C PRO A 129 17.71 -30.87 -13.40
N ILE A 130 17.28 -29.67 -12.97
CA ILE A 130 17.55 -29.23 -11.61
C ILE A 130 16.58 -30.01 -10.72
N THR A 131 17.14 -31.08 -10.17
CA THR A 131 16.63 -31.97 -9.11
C THR A 131 15.41 -31.44 -8.35
N ILE A 132 14.30 -32.14 -8.55
CA ILE A 132 13.08 -32.07 -7.77
C ILE A 132 13.31 -32.87 -6.49
N VAL A 133 13.70 -32.20 -5.40
CA VAL A 133 13.47 -32.69 -4.01
C VAL A 133 13.31 -31.49 -3.08
N ASP A 134 12.14 -31.41 -2.45
CA ASP A 134 11.74 -30.72 -1.22
C ASP A 134 12.52 -29.48 -0.71
N SER A 135 11.79 -28.38 -0.58
CA SER A 135 11.34 -28.00 0.77
C SER A 135 10.42 -26.80 0.69
N LYS A 136 9.20 -26.97 1.20
CA LYS A 136 8.30 -25.88 1.59
C LYS A 136 9.06 -24.81 2.39
N GLU A 137 10.02 -25.25 3.22
CA GLU A 137 10.88 -24.40 4.04
C GLU A 137 11.77 -23.46 3.22
N LYS A 138 12.48 -23.96 2.18
CA LYS A 138 13.27 -23.10 1.27
C LYS A 138 12.37 -22.12 0.51
N ALA A 139 11.18 -22.55 0.10
CA ALA A 139 10.22 -21.66 -0.58
C ALA A 139 9.67 -20.58 0.36
N THR A 140 9.38 -20.91 1.63
CA THR A 140 8.92 -19.93 2.63
C THR A 140 10.02 -18.96 3.03
N GLU A 141 11.27 -19.42 3.09
CA GLU A 141 12.43 -18.59 3.42
C GLU A 141 12.75 -17.61 2.29
N LEU A 142 12.75 -18.09 1.04
CA LEU A 142 12.94 -17.25 -0.15
C LEU A 142 11.83 -16.21 -0.31
N LEU A 143 10.61 -16.56 0.09
CA LEU A 143 9.47 -15.64 0.06
C LEU A 143 9.37 -14.73 1.27
N GLU A 144 10.20 -14.93 2.29
CA GLU A 144 10.26 -14.13 3.53
C GLU A 144 8.89 -14.07 4.27
N ILE A 145 8.10 -15.15 4.16
CA ILE A 145 6.73 -15.17 4.69
C ILE A 145 6.75 -15.03 6.21
N GLY A 146 5.92 -14.12 6.73
CA GLY A 146 5.80 -13.83 8.15
C GLY A 146 6.91 -12.94 8.73
N LYS A 147 7.91 -12.54 7.94
CA LYS A 147 8.85 -11.49 8.36
C LYS A 147 8.17 -10.11 8.26
N PRO A 148 8.57 -9.13 9.10
CA PRO A 148 8.18 -7.74 8.91
C PRO A 148 8.43 -7.26 7.48
N ILE A 149 7.52 -6.43 6.96
CA ILE A 149 7.75 -5.74 5.70
C ILE A 149 8.65 -4.55 6.01
N ASP A 150 9.84 -4.53 5.39
CA ASP A 150 10.76 -3.41 5.50
C ASP A 150 10.25 -2.22 4.68
N PHE A 151 10.35 -1.03 5.26
CA PHE A 151 10.02 0.24 4.59
C PHE A 151 11.29 1.09 4.54
N LYS A 152 11.71 1.51 3.35
CA LYS A 152 12.81 2.46 3.20
C LYS A 152 12.25 3.87 3.03
N SER A 153 12.84 4.84 3.75
CA SER A 153 12.45 6.25 3.61
C SER A 153 12.71 6.85 2.22
N ALA A 154 13.53 6.19 1.40
CA ALA A 154 13.88 6.60 0.04
C ALA A 154 13.01 5.93 -1.04
N GLU A 155 11.95 5.19 -0.66
CA GLU A 155 11.02 4.63 -1.64
C GLU A 155 10.25 5.75 -2.35
N PRO A 156 10.20 5.75 -3.70
CA PRO A 156 9.80 6.91 -4.49
C PRO A 156 8.33 7.30 -4.29
N HIS A 157 7.46 6.33 -4.02
CA HIS A 157 6.06 6.55 -3.70
C HIS A 157 5.64 5.58 -2.61
N SER A 158 5.51 6.08 -1.38
CA SER A 158 4.98 5.28 -0.29
C SER A 158 3.52 5.64 -0.04
N PHE A 159 2.75 4.70 0.50
CA PHE A 159 1.39 4.95 0.98
C PHE A 159 1.30 6.19 1.90
N ASN A 160 2.39 6.57 2.58
CA ASN A 160 2.46 7.79 3.38
C ASN A 160 2.42 9.07 2.56
N GLU A 161 2.96 9.09 1.35
CA GLU A 161 2.83 10.21 0.42
C GLU A 161 1.37 10.35 -0.02
N TRP A 162 0.73 9.22 -0.35
CA TRP A 162 -0.70 9.18 -0.64
C TRP A 162 -1.56 9.59 0.58
N MET A 163 -1.15 9.24 1.80
CA MET A 163 -1.81 9.68 3.04
C MET A 163 -1.62 11.17 3.32
N GLN A 164 -0.46 11.75 2.96
CA GLN A 164 -0.18 13.19 3.07
C GLN A 164 -1.02 14.00 2.07
N LEU A 165 -1.30 13.46 0.89
CA LEU A 165 -2.23 14.04 -0.06
C LEU A 165 -3.69 14.01 0.43
N ILE A 166 -4.04 13.07 1.31
CA ILE A 166 -5.37 12.95 1.93
C ILE A 166 -5.52 13.85 3.16
N SER A 167 -4.43 14.22 3.85
CA SER A 167 -4.48 15.16 4.97
C SER A 167 -4.78 16.57 4.46
N ARG A 168 -6.07 16.83 4.20
CA ARG A 168 -6.59 18.16 3.92
C ARG A 168 -6.33 19.05 5.13
N GLU A 169 -5.89 20.26 4.88
CA GLU A 169 -5.85 21.28 5.91
C GLU A 169 -7.27 21.50 6.46
N PRO A 170 -7.43 21.64 7.79
CA PRO A 170 -8.73 21.94 8.37
C PRO A 170 -9.26 23.25 7.78
N ILE A 171 -10.50 23.21 7.29
CA ILE A 171 -11.18 24.38 6.72
C ILE A 171 -11.19 25.48 7.78
N GLN A 172 -10.41 26.55 7.56
CA GLN A 172 -10.49 27.76 8.36
C GLN A 172 -11.82 28.44 8.04
N ARG A 173 -12.82 28.18 8.88
CA ARG A 173 -14.11 28.89 8.81
C ARG A 173 -13.90 30.28 9.38
N GLU A 174 -13.39 31.20 8.57
CA GLU A 174 -13.55 32.61 8.90
C GLU A 174 -15.03 32.98 8.79
N THR A 175 -15.52 33.71 9.78
CA THR A 175 -16.86 34.31 9.80
C THR A 175 -17.09 35.12 8.52
N PRO A 176 -18.31 35.12 7.96
CA PRO A 176 -18.56 35.72 6.65
C PRO A 176 -18.30 37.23 6.70
N VAL A 177 -17.20 37.66 6.08
CA VAL A 177 -16.98 39.06 5.72
C VAL A 177 -17.36 39.22 4.26
N GLU A 178 -18.23 40.19 4.01
CA GLU A 178 -18.80 40.49 2.71
C GLU A 178 -17.77 41.07 1.73
N SER A 179 -17.78 40.50 0.51
CA SER A 179 -17.40 41.07 -0.82
C SER A 179 -15.92 41.16 -1.22
N PRO A 180 -15.53 41.23 -2.53
CA PRO A 180 -16.36 41.38 -3.75
C PRO A 180 -16.03 40.45 -4.99
N LYS A 181 -17.08 40.18 -5.78
CA LYS A 181 -17.12 39.92 -7.26
C LYS A 181 -16.16 38.90 -7.93
N GLU A 182 -16.64 37.66 -8.08
CA GLU A 182 -16.35 36.79 -9.24
C GLU A 182 -17.68 36.37 -9.90
N THR A 183 -18.18 37.15 -10.87
CA THR A 183 -19.57 37.02 -11.34
C THR A 183 -19.80 36.22 -12.63
N SER A 184 -18.81 35.66 -13.34
CA SER A 184 -19.14 35.05 -14.66
C SER A 184 -19.39 33.53 -14.67
N LYS A 185 -18.68 32.72 -13.86
CA LYS A 185 -18.82 31.25 -13.90
C LYS A 185 -19.89 30.67 -12.96
N ASN A 186 -20.30 31.41 -11.95
CA ASN A 186 -21.30 30.94 -10.99
C ASN A 186 -22.73 31.19 -11.46
N GLU A 187 -22.99 32.28 -12.19
CA GLU A 187 -24.32 32.58 -12.75
C GLU A 187 -24.81 31.48 -13.71
N SER A 188 -23.93 30.90 -14.54
CA SER A 188 -24.29 29.80 -15.44
C SER A 188 -24.66 28.51 -14.69
N LYS A 189 -24.02 28.26 -13.54
CA LYS A 189 -24.36 27.12 -12.67
C LYS A 189 -25.69 27.34 -11.96
N PHE A 190 -25.93 28.55 -11.43
CA PHE A 190 -27.22 28.90 -10.81
C PHE A 190 -28.36 28.82 -11.81
N ASN A 191 -28.16 29.29 -13.05
CA ASN A 191 -29.15 29.14 -14.12
C ASN A 191 -29.48 27.67 -14.46
N LEU A 192 -28.49 26.77 -14.39
CA LEU A 192 -28.72 25.34 -14.61
C LEU A 192 -29.54 24.72 -13.47
N ILE A 193 -29.28 25.16 -12.23
CA ILE A 193 -30.01 24.73 -11.03
C ILE A 193 -31.46 25.24 -11.09
N ASP A 194 -31.68 26.52 -11.45
CA ASP A 194 -33.02 27.09 -11.58
C ASP A 194 -33.82 26.39 -12.69
N LYS A 195 -33.17 26.08 -13.81
CA LYS A 195 -33.78 25.28 -14.90
C LYS A 195 -34.12 23.86 -14.44
N PHE A 196 -33.30 23.27 -13.56
CA PHE A 196 -33.57 21.95 -12.97
C PHE A 196 -34.77 21.98 -12.02
N ILE A 197 -34.83 22.97 -11.12
CA ILE A 197 -35.95 23.17 -10.19
C ILE A 197 -37.26 23.41 -10.97
N GLN A 198 -37.20 24.25 -12.02
CA GLN A 198 -38.36 24.60 -12.85
C GLN A 198 -38.89 23.42 -13.68
N SER A 199 -37.99 22.52 -14.12
CA SER A 199 -38.37 21.33 -14.88
C SER A 199 -38.96 20.20 -14.04
N ASN A 200 -38.85 20.30 -12.70
CA ASN A 200 -39.36 19.36 -11.70
C ASN A 200 -39.44 17.90 -12.20
N PRO A 201 -38.30 17.33 -12.65
CA PRO A 201 -38.30 16.07 -13.37
C PRO A 201 -38.74 14.93 -12.44
N LYS A 202 -39.84 14.27 -12.77
CA LYS A 202 -40.31 13.09 -12.05
C LYS A 202 -39.69 11.83 -12.64
N ILE A 203 -38.97 11.07 -11.82
CA ILE A 203 -38.46 9.75 -12.20
C ILE A 203 -39.66 8.81 -12.34
N LYS A 204 -39.87 8.26 -13.54
CA LYS A 204 -40.86 7.19 -13.72
C LYS A 204 -40.33 5.90 -13.08
N PRO A 205 -41.17 5.12 -12.41
CA PRO A 205 -40.77 3.80 -11.91
C PRO A 205 -40.19 2.96 -13.03
N ILE A 206 -39.06 2.31 -12.77
CA ILE A 206 -38.43 1.37 -13.69
C ILE A 206 -39.38 0.20 -13.94
N ASP A 207 -39.51 -0.20 -15.21
CA ASP A 207 -40.35 -1.31 -15.60
C ASP A 207 -39.72 -2.62 -15.09
N LYS A 208 -40.52 -3.55 -14.55
CA LYS A 208 -39.97 -4.79 -13.95
C LYS A 208 -39.25 -5.69 -14.96
N ASN A 209 -39.39 -5.40 -16.25
CA ASN A 209 -38.78 -6.13 -17.37
C ASN A 209 -37.53 -5.46 -17.96
N SER A 210 -37.10 -4.28 -17.49
CA SER A 210 -35.83 -3.70 -17.96
C SER A 210 -34.64 -4.41 -17.32
N GLN A 211 -33.78 -4.98 -18.16
CA GLN A 211 -32.53 -5.61 -17.73
C GLN A 211 -31.66 -4.55 -17.02
N ASN A 212 -31.27 -4.83 -15.78
CA ASN A 212 -30.26 -4.05 -15.08
C ASN A 212 -28.93 -4.25 -15.83
N LEU A 213 -28.47 -3.21 -16.52
CA LEU A 213 -27.11 -3.18 -17.05
C LEU A 213 -26.16 -3.09 -15.86
N GLU A 214 -25.44 -4.18 -15.62
CA GLU A 214 -24.43 -4.30 -14.58
C GLU A 214 -23.19 -3.47 -15.01
N ILE A 215 -23.13 -2.21 -14.59
CA ILE A 215 -22.03 -1.26 -14.89
C ILE A 215 -20.75 -1.63 -14.11
N SER A 216 -20.76 -2.73 -13.36
CA SER A 216 -19.68 -3.14 -12.46
C SER A 216 -18.42 -3.66 -13.17
N ASN A 217 -18.48 -3.89 -14.48
CA ASN A 217 -17.39 -4.55 -15.22
C ASN A 217 -16.28 -3.61 -15.71
N GLU A 218 -16.38 -2.29 -15.57
CA GLU A 218 -15.33 -1.37 -16.07
C GLU A 218 -14.17 -1.15 -15.09
N ASN A 219 -14.22 -1.69 -13.87
CA ASN A 219 -13.14 -1.54 -12.88
C ASN A 219 -12.05 -2.64 -12.94
N SER A 220 -12.02 -3.49 -13.98
CA SER A 220 -10.97 -4.52 -14.09
C SER A 220 -9.60 -3.92 -14.40
N ASP A 221 -9.58 -2.83 -15.17
CA ASP A 221 -8.36 -2.33 -15.81
C ASP A 221 -7.58 -1.38 -14.88
N GLU A 222 -8.26 -0.71 -13.94
CA GLU A 222 -7.61 0.11 -12.90
C GLU A 222 -6.70 -0.72 -11.98
N SER A 223 -6.94 -2.02 -11.86
CA SER A 223 -6.17 -2.89 -10.96
C SER A 223 -4.75 -3.15 -11.45
N GLU A 224 -4.46 -3.03 -12.75
CA GLU A 224 -3.13 -3.29 -13.31
C GLU A 224 -2.15 -2.13 -13.02
N SER A 225 -2.66 -0.90 -12.96
CA SER A 225 -1.85 0.32 -12.76
C SER A 225 -1.16 0.36 -11.38
N ILE A 226 -1.75 -0.25 -10.34
CA ILE A 226 -1.33 -0.10 -8.94
C ILE A 226 -0.48 -1.29 -8.42
N MET A 227 -0.02 -2.20 -9.30
CA MET A 227 0.74 -3.37 -8.86
C MET A 227 2.16 -3.01 -8.41
N THR A 228 2.47 -3.25 -7.12
CA THR A 228 3.79 -3.02 -6.50
C THR A 228 4.33 -4.29 -5.84
N GLU A 229 5.64 -4.38 -5.62
CA GLU A 229 6.27 -5.54 -4.96
C GLU A 229 5.68 -5.76 -3.55
N THR A 230 5.46 -4.67 -2.81
CA THR A 230 4.85 -4.68 -1.48
C THR A 230 3.43 -5.22 -1.53
N LEU A 231 2.62 -4.80 -2.52
CA LEU A 231 1.27 -5.33 -2.70
C LEU A 231 1.28 -6.83 -3.02
N ALA A 232 2.23 -7.30 -3.85
CA ALA A 232 2.40 -8.72 -4.14
C ALA A 232 2.74 -9.53 -2.88
N LYS A 233 3.64 -9.02 -2.02
CA LYS A 233 3.94 -9.62 -0.71
C LYS A 233 2.71 -9.67 0.19
N VAL A 234 1.92 -8.60 0.23
CA VAL A 234 0.67 -8.55 0.99
C VAL A 234 -0.33 -9.61 0.51
N TYR A 235 -0.44 -9.85 -0.80
CA TYR A 235 -1.28 -10.95 -1.31
C TYR A 235 -0.80 -12.33 -0.85
N LEU A 236 0.52 -12.55 -0.75
CA LEU A 236 1.08 -13.79 -0.22
C LEU A 236 0.74 -13.99 1.25
N GLU A 237 0.89 -12.96 2.08
CA GLU A 237 0.51 -12.98 3.49
C GLU A 237 -0.98 -13.29 3.67
N GLN A 238 -1.83 -12.76 2.78
CA GLN A 238 -3.26 -13.06 2.74
C GLN A 238 -3.59 -14.44 2.14
N LYS A 239 -2.59 -15.23 1.72
CA LYS A 239 -2.74 -16.53 1.04
C LYS A 239 -3.51 -16.45 -0.29
N LYS A 240 -3.56 -15.28 -0.94
CA LYS A 240 -4.15 -15.03 -2.26
C LYS A 240 -3.10 -15.22 -3.35
N TYR A 241 -2.72 -16.48 -3.61
CA TYR A 241 -1.59 -16.79 -4.49
C TYR A 241 -1.80 -16.35 -5.94
N ASP A 242 -3.02 -16.45 -6.47
CA ASP A 242 -3.30 -16.08 -7.87
C ASP A 242 -3.08 -14.58 -8.10
N ASN A 243 -3.52 -13.74 -7.16
CA ASN A 243 -3.32 -12.29 -7.21
C ASN A 243 -1.83 -11.93 -7.05
N ALA A 244 -1.10 -12.65 -6.18
CA ALA A 244 0.34 -12.45 -6.05
C ALA A 244 1.09 -12.79 -7.36
N ILE A 245 0.72 -13.89 -8.02
CA ILE A 245 1.30 -14.29 -9.31
C ILE A 245 0.99 -13.26 -10.38
N LYS A 246 -0.25 -12.75 -10.46
CA LYS A 246 -0.64 -11.67 -11.37
C LYS A 246 0.19 -10.42 -11.13
N ALA A 247 0.30 -9.97 -9.88
CA ALA A 247 1.10 -8.80 -9.52
C ALA A 247 2.58 -8.96 -9.94
N TYR A 248 3.20 -10.10 -9.66
CA TYR A 248 4.60 -10.34 -10.06
C TYR A 248 4.78 -10.44 -11.58
N ARG A 249 3.79 -10.94 -12.33
CA ARG A 249 3.82 -10.91 -13.80
C ARG A 249 3.80 -9.48 -14.31
N ILE A 250 2.87 -8.66 -13.81
CA ILE A 250 2.76 -7.24 -14.19
C ILE A 250 4.07 -6.49 -13.86
N LEU A 251 4.64 -6.74 -12.68
CA LEU A 251 5.94 -6.16 -12.28
C LEU A 251 7.10 -6.61 -13.17
N SER A 252 7.11 -7.87 -13.62
CA SER A 252 8.13 -8.38 -14.55
C SER A 252 8.06 -7.69 -15.92
N LEU A 253 6.88 -7.26 -16.35
CA LEU A 253 6.70 -6.48 -17.57
C LEU A 253 7.12 -5.02 -17.36
N LYS A 254 6.76 -4.44 -16.21
CA LYS A 254 7.09 -3.05 -15.87
C LYS A 254 8.58 -2.83 -15.60
N TYR A 255 9.28 -3.82 -15.04
CA TYR A 255 10.68 -3.74 -14.65
C TYR A 255 11.47 -4.97 -15.17
N PRO A 256 11.77 -5.02 -16.49
CA PRO A 256 12.39 -6.20 -17.12
C PRO A 256 13.78 -6.53 -16.57
N GLU A 257 14.52 -5.54 -16.05
CA GLU A 257 15.81 -5.74 -15.37
C GLU A 257 15.71 -6.69 -14.17
N LYS A 258 14.54 -6.71 -13.50
CA LYS A 258 14.25 -7.58 -12.35
C LYS A 258 13.43 -8.82 -12.73
N SER A 259 13.26 -9.10 -14.03
CA SER A 259 12.45 -10.24 -14.52
C SER A 259 12.85 -11.58 -13.91
N SER A 260 14.15 -11.88 -13.85
CA SER A 260 14.68 -13.10 -13.23
C SER A 260 14.31 -13.21 -11.74
N PHE A 261 14.36 -12.10 -11.01
CA PHE A 261 13.93 -12.04 -9.61
C PHE A 261 12.44 -12.37 -9.46
N PHE A 262 11.57 -11.77 -10.28
CA PHE A 262 10.14 -12.05 -10.22
C PHE A 262 9.79 -13.47 -10.67
N ALA A 263 10.48 -14.02 -11.67
CA ALA A 263 10.31 -15.40 -12.11
C ALA A 263 10.60 -16.39 -10.98
N ASN A 264 11.67 -16.16 -10.20
CA ASN A 264 12.01 -16.96 -9.03
C ASN A 264 10.91 -16.89 -7.95
N ARG A 265 10.38 -15.69 -7.67
CA ARG A 265 9.25 -15.51 -6.72
C ARG A 265 8.00 -16.25 -7.21
N ILE A 266 7.63 -16.12 -8.48
CA ILE A 266 6.48 -16.85 -9.08
C ILE A 266 6.66 -18.36 -8.96
N LYS A 267 7.87 -18.88 -9.22
CA LYS A 267 8.18 -20.31 -9.08
C LYS A 267 7.98 -20.79 -7.64
N ALA A 268 8.49 -20.04 -6.65
CA ALA A 268 8.31 -20.35 -5.24
C ALA A 268 6.83 -20.34 -4.81
N ILE A 269 6.03 -19.39 -5.31
CA ILE A 269 4.60 -19.31 -5.02
C ILE A 269 3.84 -20.51 -5.61
N LYS A 270 4.17 -20.91 -6.85
CA LYS A 270 3.58 -22.09 -7.48
C LYS A 270 3.87 -23.37 -6.69
N ILE A 271 5.08 -23.49 -6.11
CA ILE A 271 5.43 -24.61 -5.22
C ILE A 271 4.53 -24.60 -3.98
N LEU A 272 4.31 -23.44 -3.35
CA LEU A 272 3.40 -23.31 -2.20
C LEU A 272 1.94 -23.63 -2.55
N GLN A 273 1.47 -23.24 -3.75
CA GLN A 273 0.12 -23.54 -4.22
C GLN A 273 -0.10 -25.04 -4.43
N LYS A 274 0.88 -25.73 -5.04
CA LYS A 274 0.83 -27.19 -5.25
C LYS A 274 0.80 -27.98 -3.95
N ASN A 275 1.55 -27.54 -2.94
CA ASN A 275 1.62 -28.21 -1.63
C ASN A 275 0.43 -27.90 -0.71
N LYS A 276 -0.55 -27.11 -1.17
CA LYS A 276 -1.77 -26.75 -0.42
C LYS A 276 -3.01 -27.45 -0.99
N SER A 277 -2.94 -27.95 -2.22
CA SER A 277 -3.97 -28.80 -2.83
C SER A 277 -3.82 -30.24 -2.39
#